data_AF-A0A7S1FR83-F1
#
_entry.id   AF-A0A7S1FR83-F1
#
_cell.length_a   1.000
_cell.length_b   1.000
_cell.length_c   1.000
_cell.angle_alpha   90.00
_cell.angle_beta   90.00
_cell.angle_gamma   90.00
#
_symmetry.space_group_name_H-M   'P 1'
#
loop_
_entity.id
_entity.type
_entity.pdbx_description
1 polymer ?
#
loop_
_entity_poly.entity_id
_entity_poly.type
_entity_poly.pdbx_seq_one_letter_code
_entity_poly.pdbx_strand_id
1 'polypeptide(L)'
;ARRTMSSSYGDASGPLNTSSLVSPFSPSVGGGGDAHFFEEAISFATVRSLLDGDSGHHATPALRASSLSRAMKFLLASMTKGRDVSDLFPSVVKLVGSTDATPETRRMVYMYLVHFADATSETRELALLSVNSFQKDLAGACEGVRALALRVLSSIRVPDILQIQILGAKKCSRDPSPHVRKCAASALPKLHARSLALDPSLAVTLIPVLQGMLLQEAAPTVLSAAVVALGK
;
A
#
# COMPACT_ATOMS: atom_id res chain seq x y z
N ALA A 1 43.05 -13.98 -47.62
CA ALA A 1 44.11 -14.67 -46.84
C ALA A 1 44.52 -13.79 -45.66
N ARG A 2 44.69 -14.37 -44.46
CA ARG A 2 44.93 -13.72 -43.16
C ARG A 2 46.19 -12.83 -43.11
N ARG A 3 46.19 -11.83 -42.22
CA ARG A 3 47.32 -11.33 -41.39
C ARG A 3 46.75 -10.37 -40.33
N THR A 4 46.46 -10.76 -39.09
CA THR A 4 47.34 -10.83 -37.90
C THR A 4 48.35 -9.68 -37.78
N MET A 5 48.10 -8.76 -36.84
CA MET A 5 49.13 -7.91 -36.24
C MET A 5 49.17 -8.15 -34.74
N SER A 6 50.33 -8.58 -34.26
CA SER A 6 50.69 -8.82 -32.87
C SER A 6 51.69 -7.75 -32.40
N SER A 7 51.40 -7.18 -31.22
CA SER A 7 52.28 -6.90 -30.07
C SER A 7 53.63 -6.19 -30.25
N SER A 8 53.86 -5.13 -29.46
CA SER A 8 54.95 -5.04 -28.44
C SER A 8 54.77 -3.74 -27.62
N TYR A 9 54.33 -3.81 -26.35
CA TYR A 9 55.10 -3.72 -25.09
C TYR A 9 55.72 -2.35 -24.73
N GLY A 10 55.37 -1.87 -23.54
CA GLY A 10 55.98 -0.76 -22.81
C GLY A 10 55.44 -0.70 -21.37
N ASP A 11 56.14 -1.39 -20.47
CA ASP A 11 55.87 -1.55 -19.04
C ASP A 11 56.50 -0.38 -18.25
N ALA A 12 55.79 0.12 -17.22
CA ALA A 12 56.33 1.08 -16.25
C ALA A 12 55.52 1.03 -14.95
N SER A 13 55.89 0.08 -14.08
CA SER A 13 55.44 -0.08 -12.71
C SER A 13 56.12 0.90 -11.74
N GLY A 14 55.34 1.62 -10.94
CA GLY A 14 55.76 2.32 -9.71
C GLY A 14 54.59 2.37 -8.71
N PRO A 15 54.81 2.25 -7.38
CA PRO A 15 53.75 1.96 -6.43
C PRO A 15 52.97 3.22 -6.04
N LEU A 16 51.65 3.21 -6.22
CA LEU A 16 50.76 4.26 -5.72
C LEU A 16 50.39 3.97 -4.27
N ASN A 17 50.82 4.85 -3.39
CA ASN A 17 50.56 4.93 -1.97
C ASN A 17 49.04 5.08 -1.70
N THR A 18 48.37 4.02 -1.26
CA THR A 18 46.95 4.03 -0.89
C THR A 18 46.78 4.25 0.62
N SER A 19 47.06 5.46 1.10
CA SER A 19 46.74 5.82 2.49
C SER A 19 46.43 7.30 2.65
N SER A 20 45.30 7.76 2.07
CA SER A 20 44.69 9.04 2.47
C SER A 20 43.32 9.32 1.83
N LEU A 21 42.33 8.41 1.88
CA LEU A 21 40.93 8.77 1.55
C LEU A 21 39.92 7.90 2.31
N VAL A 22 39.81 8.08 3.62
CA VAL A 22 38.57 7.76 4.34
C VAL A 22 38.35 8.81 5.43
N SER A 23 37.71 9.92 5.07
CA SER A 23 37.07 10.79 6.07
C SER A 23 35.75 10.14 6.49
N PRO A 24 35.50 9.90 7.80
CA PRO A 24 34.23 9.36 8.24
C PRO A 24 33.11 10.37 7.97
N PHE A 25 32.05 9.86 7.33
CA PHE A 25 30.80 10.56 7.06
C PHE A 25 30.21 11.06 8.38
N SER A 26 30.25 12.37 8.63
CA SER A 26 29.54 12.98 9.75
C SER A 26 28.09 13.22 9.32
N PRO A 27 27.07 12.63 9.97
CA PRO A 27 25.69 12.94 9.66
C PRO A 27 25.32 14.23 10.38
N SER A 28 25.58 15.37 9.73
CA SER A 28 24.92 16.63 10.08
C SER A 28 23.69 16.77 9.18
N VAL A 29 22.61 16.08 9.54
CA VAL A 29 21.26 16.35 9.01
C VAL A 29 20.51 17.12 10.08
N GLY A 30 20.25 18.39 9.78
CA GLY A 30 19.42 19.27 10.60
C GLY A 30 18.03 18.66 10.85
N GLY A 31 17.64 18.68 12.12
CA GLY A 31 16.37 18.17 12.62
C GLY A 31 15.17 18.87 12.00
N GLY A 32 14.55 18.18 11.05
CA GLY A 32 13.26 18.52 10.47
C GLY A 32 12.65 17.35 9.70
N GLY A 33 13.10 16.13 9.98
CA GLY A 33 12.67 14.92 9.29
C GLY A 33 11.86 13.98 10.19
N ASP A 34 11.04 13.13 9.56
CA ASP A 34 10.28 12.05 10.22
C ASP A 34 11.18 10.99 10.89
N ALA A 35 12.52 11.16 10.89
CA ALA A 35 13.48 10.27 11.53
C ALA A 35 13.23 10.11 13.04
N HIS A 36 12.70 11.13 13.70
CA HIS A 36 12.43 11.09 15.13
C HIS A 36 11.43 9.99 15.53
N PHE A 37 10.52 9.58 14.63
CA PHE A 37 9.62 8.43 14.87
C PHE A 37 10.37 7.09 14.99
N PHE A 38 11.59 7.02 14.45
CA PHE A 38 12.46 5.87 14.58
C PHE A 38 13.33 5.93 15.85
N GLU A 39 13.46 7.09 16.50
CA GLU A 39 14.34 7.30 17.65
C GLU A 39 13.58 7.44 18.98
N GLU A 40 12.44 8.13 19.00
CA GLU A 40 11.66 8.34 20.23
C GLU A 40 10.56 7.26 20.38
N ALA A 41 10.60 6.51 21.48
CA ALA A 41 9.62 5.49 21.81
C ALA A 41 8.37 6.12 22.44
N ILE A 42 7.48 6.69 21.63
CA ILE A 42 6.11 6.99 22.08
C ILE A 42 5.52 5.68 22.64
N SER A 43 4.92 5.73 23.84
CA SER A 43 4.34 4.52 24.43
C SER A 43 3.10 4.07 23.63
N PHE A 44 2.89 2.76 23.49
CA PHE A 44 1.70 2.23 22.79
C PHE A 44 0.38 2.65 23.47
N ALA A 45 0.39 2.86 24.78
CA ALA A 45 -0.76 3.40 25.51
C ALA A 45 -1.10 4.84 25.07
N THR A 46 -0.09 5.68 24.88
CA THR A 46 -0.25 7.04 24.35
C THR A 46 -0.81 7.00 22.92
N VAL A 47 -0.27 6.13 22.07
CA VAL A 47 -0.77 5.94 20.70
C VAL A 47 -2.26 5.56 20.72
N ARG A 48 -2.65 4.61 21.55
CA ARG A 48 -4.05 4.20 21.70
C ARG A 48 -4.97 5.36 22.07
N SER A 49 -4.57 6.13 23.09
CA SER A 49 -5.33 7.32 23.52
C SER A 49 -5.50 8.34 22.39
N LEU A 50 -4.45 8.57 21.60
CA LEU A 50 -4.50 9.49 20.45
C LEU A 50 -5.43 8.98 19.33
N LEU A 51 -5.46 7.67 19.07
CA LEU A 51 -6.34 7.07 18.05
C LEU A 51 -7.80 7.06 18.50
N ASP A 52 -8.07 6.69 19.75
CA ASP A 52 -9.42 6.59 20.29
C ASP A 52 -10.06 7.97 20.47
N GLY A 53 -9.23 9.01 20.62
CA GLY A 53 -9.66 10.40 20.75
C GLY A 53 -10.01 10.82 22.16
N ASP A 54 -9.49 10.09 23.16
CA ASP A 54 -9.76 10.33 24.58
C ASP A 54 -9.05 11.57 25.13
N SER A 55 -8.13 12.15 24.35
CA SER A 55 -7.50 13.43 24.64
C SER A 55 -8.47 14.60 24.43
N GLY A 56 -9.41 14.78 25.37
CA GLY A 56 -10.15 16.02 25.65
C GLY A 56 -11.11 16.52 24.55
N HIS A 57 -12.36 16.76 24.91
CA HIS A 57 -13.46 17.28 24.06
C HIS A 57 -13.25 18.71 23.48
N HIS A 58 -12.01 19.24 23.49
CA HIS A 58 -11.63 20.58 23.02
C HIS A 58 -10.53 20.58 21.94
N ALA A 59 -10.13 19.43 21.39
CA ALA A 59 -9.15 19.40 20.30
C ALA A 59 -9.79 19.93 19.00
N THR A 60 -9.18 20.97 18.41
CA THR A 60 -9.59 21.45 17.08
C THR A 60 -9.39 20.35 16.03
N PRO A 61 -10.17 20.34 14.93
CA PRO A 61 -10.04 19.34 13.88
C PRO A 61 -8.61 19.22 13.32
N ALA A 62 -7.90 20.35 13.24
CA ALA A 62 -6.51 20.40 12.78
C ALA A 62 -5.52 19.74 13.76
N LEU A 63 -5.69 19.97 15.06
CA LEU A 63 -4.87 19.32 16.09
C LEU A 63 -5.12 17.81 16.11
N ARG A 64 -6.38 17.40 15.99
CA ARG A 64 -6.76 15.99 15.91
C ARG A 64 -6.14 15.30 14.70
N ALA A 65 -6.22 15.93 13.52
CA ALA A 65 -5.58 15.44 12.30
C ALA A 65 -4.06 15.27 12.44
N SER A 66 -3.37 16.23 13.06
CA SER A 66 -1.93 16.19 13.32
C SER A 66 -1.56 15.06 14.28
N SER A 67 -2.31 14.90 15.37
CA SER A 67 -2.13 13.83 16.36
C SER A 67 -2.35 12.44 15.74
N LEU A 68 -3.38 12.26 14.92
CA LEU A 68 -3.65 11.01 14.21
C LEU A 68 -2.53 10.67 13.22
N SER A 69 -2.03 11.67 12.47
CA SER A 69 -0.89 11.48 11.57
C SER A 69 0.35 11.01 12.33
N ARG A 70 0.66 11.68 13.46
CA ARG A 70 1.78 11.32 14.34
C ARG A 70 1.66 9.89 14.88
N ALA A 71 0.49 9.51 15.36
CA ALA A 71 0.21 8.17 15.88
C ALA A 71 0.39 7.10 14.79
N MET A 72 -0.14 7.33 13.59
CA MET A 72 -0.01 6.40 12.47
C MET A 72 1.43 6.27 11.97
N LYS A 73 2.20 7.36 11.90
CA LYS A 73 3.63 7.33 11.54
C LYS A 73 4.42 6.47 12.53
N PHE A 74 4.17 6.65 13.83
CA PHE A 74 4.80 5.83 14.87
C PHE A 74 4.40 4.35 14.77
N LEU A 75 3.14 4.05 14.47
CA LEU A 75 2.67 2.67 14.27
C LEU A 75 3.38 1.99 13.11
N LEU A 76 3.47 2.67 11.96
CA LEU A 76 4.16 2.11 10.80
C LEU A 76 5.66 1.94 11.06
N ALA A 77 6.31 2.88 11.77
CA ALA A 77 7.70 2.74 12.18
C ALA A 77 7.91 1.57 13.17
N SER A 78 6.93 1.29 14.03
CA SER A 78 6.97 0.14 14.94
C SER A 78 6.76 -1.18 14.20
N MET A 79 5.85 -1.20 13.22
CA MET A 79 5.62 -2.34 12.34
C MET A 79 6.87 -2.68 11.51
N THR A 80 7.58 -1.69 10.96
CA THR A 80 8.83 -1.93 10.20
C THR A 80 9.99 -2.41 11.08
N LYS A 81 9.96 -2.13 12.39
CA LYS A 81 10.89 -2.70 13.38
C LYS A 81 10.51 -4.13 13.79
N GLY A 82 9.43 -4.69 13.25
CA GLY A 82 8.95 -6.04 13.60
C GLY A 82 8.28 -6.13 14.96
N ARG A 83 7.87 -5.01 15.55
CA ARG A 83 7.08 -5.03 16.80
C ARG A 83 5.64 -5.35 16.46
N ASP A 84 5.05 -6.30 17.21
CA ASP A 84 3.64 -6.58 17.08
C ASP A 84 2.83 -5.42 17.64
N VAL A 85 1.92 -4.91 16.81
CA VAL A 85 1.03 -3.80 17.12
C VAL A 85 -0.42 -4.15 16.82
N SER A 86 -0.72 -5.43 16.56
CA SER A 86 -2.06 -5.92 16.22
C SER A 86 -3.14 -5.50 17.23
N ASP A 87 -2.79 -5.32 18.50
CA ASP A 87 -3.71 -4.87 19.56
C ASP A 87 -4.36 -3.51 19.28
N LEU A 88 -3.74 -2.67 18.44
CA LEU A 88 -4.25 -1.35 18.05
C LEU A 88 -5.17 -1.41 16.83
N PHE A 89 -5.39 -2.60 16.26
CA PHE A 89 -6.24 -2.80 15.09
C PHE A 89 -7.68 -2.26 15.24
N PRO A 90 -8.41 -2.47 16.36
CA PRO A 90 -9.75 -1.90 16.52
C PRO A 90 -9.76 -0.37 16.41
N SER A 91 -8.78 0.30 17.06
CA SER A 91 -8.64 1.75 17.01
C SER A 91 -8.31 2.25 15.61
N VAL A 92 -7.50 1.52 14.85
CA VAL A 92 -7.16 1.87 13.45
C VAL A 92 -8.35 1.65 12.51
N VAL A 93 -9.13 0.58 12.67
CA VAL A 93 -10.33 0.31 11.85
C VAL A 93 -11.37 1.43 11.99
N LYS A 94 -11.55 1.97 13.20
CA LYS A 94 -12.44 3.12 13.44
C LYS A 94 -12.07 4.33 12.59
N LEU A 95 -10.78 4.52 12.27
CA LEU A 95 -10.30 5.66 11.49
C LEU A 95 -10.65 5.59 10.00
N VAL A 96 -10.93 4.40 9.46
CA VAL A 96 -11.23 4.21 8.03
C VAL A 96 -12.44 5.03 7.58
N GLY A 97 -13.50 5.01 8.39
CA GLY A 97 -14.72 5.76 8.12
C GLY A 97 -14.71 7.18 8.70
N SER A 98 -13.64 7.60 9.38
CA SER A 98 -13.61 8.89 10.08
C SER A 98 -13.39 10.06 9.12
N THR A 99 -14.08 11.17 9.35
CA THR A 99 -13.87 12.43 8.62
C THR A 99 -12.62 13.16 9.09
N ASP A 100 -12.16 12.87 10.31
CA ASP A 100 -11.02 13.52 10.96
C ASP A 100 -9.67 13.10 10.34
N ALA A 101 -9.64 11.97 9.64
CA ALA A 101 -8.43 11.47 8.99
C ALA A 101 -8.16 12.23 7.69
N THR A 102 -6.97 12.85 7.63
CA THR A 102 -6.43 13.44 6.40
C THR A 102 -6.20 12.35 5.34
N PRO A 103 -6.12 12.70 4.04
CA PRO A 103 -5.81 11.73 2.99
C PRO A 103 -4.49 10.98 3.21
N GLU A 104 -3.49 11.63 3.81
CA GLU A 104 -2.22 11.01 4.18
C GLU A 104 -2.41 9.98 5.28
N THR A 105 -3.13 10.33 6.36
CA THR A 105 -3.46 9.41 7.45
C THR A 105 -4.24 8.20 6.95
N ARG A 106 -5.21 8.40 6.04
CA ARG A 106 -5.97 7.28 5.43
C ARG A 106 -5.07 6.32 4.66
N ARG A 107 -4.07 6.81 3.92
CA ARG A 107 -3.10 5.94 3.23
C ARG A 107 -2.31 5.09 4.24
N MET A 108 -1.88 5.68 5.35
CA MET A 108 -1.19 4.94 6.41
C MET A 108 -2.10 3.89 7.07
N VAL A 109 -3.36 4.24 7.34
CA VAL A 109 -4.38 3.32 7.84
C VAL A 109 -4.56 2.13 6.87
N TYR A 110 -4.61 2.40 5.56
CA TYR A 110 -4.76 1.35 4.56
C TYR A 110 -3.54 0.43 4.47
N MET A 111 -2.32 0.96 4.58
CA MET A 111 -1.11 0.14 4.65
C MET A 111 -1.14 -0.78 5.88
N TYR A 112 -1.54 -0.24 7.03
CA TYR A 112 -1.67 -1.00 8.27
C TYR A 112 -2.72 -2.12 8.15
N LEU A 113 -3.90 -1.83 7.60
CA LEU A 113 -4.94 -2.84 7.40
C LEU A 113 -4.48 -3.99 6.51
N VAL A 114 -3.82 -3.70 5.38
CA VAL A 114 -3.33 -4.75 4.47
C VAL A 114 -2.30 -5.67 5.16
N HIS A 115 -1.57 -5.16 6.15
CA HIS A 115 -0.58 -5.94 6.88
C HIS A 115 -1.21 -6.86 7.95
N PHE A 116 -2.19 -6.36 8.72
CA PHE A 116 -2.73 -7.07 9.90
C PHE A 116 -4.10 -7.73 9.70
N ALA A 117 -4.80 -7.48 8.57
CA ALA A 117 -6.16 -7.97 8.37
C ALA A 117 -6.29 -9.50 8.32
N ASP A 118 -5.21 -10.24 8.10
CA ASP A 118 -5.18 -11.71 8.12
C ASP A 118 -4.27 -12.29 9.22
N ALA A 119 -3.82 -11.47 10.16
CA ALA A 119 -2.94 -11.92 11.25
C ALA A 119 -3.66 -12.90 12.21
N THR A 120 -4.90 -12.59 12.60
CA THR A 120 -5.68 -13.37 13.57
C THR A 120 -7.14 -13.44 13.13
N SER A 121 -7.91 -14.43 13.60
CA SER A 121 -9.35 -14.48 13.31
C SER A 121 -10.10 -13.24 13.81
N GLU A 122 -9.70 -12.69 14.96
CA GLU A 122 -10.29 -11.47 15.51
C GLU A 122 -10.05 -10.24 14.62
N THR A 123 -8.83 -10.07 14.10
CA THR A 123 -8.53 -8.94 13.19
C THR A 123 -9.28 -9.07 11.88
N ARG A 124 -9.48 -10.30 11.39
CA ARG A 124 -10.32 -10.57 10.21
C ARG A 124 -11.77 -10.14 10.42
N GLU A 125 -12.36 -10.45 11.57
CA GLU A 125 -13.73 -10.04 11.92
C GLU A 125 -13.83 -8.53 12.04
N LEU A 126 -12.89 -7.88 12.73
CA LEU A 126 -12.84 -6.42 12.84
C LEU A 126 -12.65 -5.74 11.48
N ALA A 127 -11.89 -6.34 10.56
CA ALA A 127 -11.69 -5.80 9.22
C ALA A 127 -13.01 -5.68 8.44
N LEU A 128 -14.01 -6.52 8.73
CA LEU A 128 -15.33 -6.45 8.09
C LEU A 128 -16.02 -5.11 8.32
N LEU A 129 -15.78 -4.46 9.46
CA LEU A 129 -16.33 -3.14 9.80
C LEU A 129 -15.86 -2.06 8.80
N SER A 130 -14.67 -2.22 8.22
CA SER A 130 -14.09 -1.28 7.25
C SER A 130 -14.67 -1.41 5.83
N VAL A 131 -15.32 -2.54 5.51
CA VAL A 131 -15.79 -2.87 4.16
C VAL A 131 -16.82 -1.88 3.64
N ASN A 132 -17.72 -1.41 4.50
CA ASN A 132 -18.72 -0.42 4.14
C ASN A 132 -18.09 0.91 3.73
N SER A 133 -17.01 1.31 4.40
CA SER A 133 -16.25 2.52 4.05
C SER A 133 -15.53 2.34 2.72
N PHE A 134 -14.91 1.18 2.46
CA PHE A 134 -14.31 0.90 1.15
C PHE A 134 -15.34 0.91 0.01
N GLN A 135 -16.56 0.39 0.24
CA GLN A 135 -17.63 0.44 -0.75
C GLN A 135 -18.05 1.89 -1.08
N LYS A 136 -18.11 2.76 -0.06
CA LYS A 136 -18.35 4.21 -0.25
C LYS A 136 -17.21 4.85 -1.04
N ASP A 137 -15.95 4.56 -0.69
CA ASP A 137 -14.78 5.11 -1.39
C ASP A 137 -14.71 4.65 -2.86
N LEU A 138 -15.10 3.41 -3.16
CA LEU A 138 -15.22 2.91 -4.54
C LEU A 138 -16.30 3.63 -5.35
N ALA A 139 -17.29 4.22 -4.69
CA ALA A 139 -18.32 5.06 -5.31
C ALA A 139 -18.01 6.56 -5.20
N GLY A 140 -16.84 6.93 -4.67
CA GLY A 140 -16.45 8.32 -4.44
C GLY A 140 -16.31 9.14 -5.72
N ALA A 141 -16.48 10.46 -5.61
CA ALA A 141 -16.42 11.37 -6.76
C ALA A 141 -15.04 11.42 -7.43
N CYS A 142 -13.96 11.34 -6.65
CA CYS A 142 -12.59 11.45 -7.15
C CYS A 142 -11.98 10.10 -7.54
N GLU A 143 -11.34 10.07 -8.71
CA GLU A 143 -10.68 8.87 -9.26
C GLU A 143 -9.56 8.32 -8.37
N GLY A 144 -8.84 9.19 -7.65
CA GLY A 144 -7.74 8.81 -6.77
C GLY A 144 -8.21 7.97 -5.58
N VAL A 145 -9.35 8.33 -4.98
CA VAL A 145 -9.95 7.58 -3.87
C VAL A 145 -10.50 6.25 -4.39
N ARG A 146 -11.23 6.24 -5.52
CA ARG A 146 -11.72 4.99 -6.14
C ARG A 146 -10.58 4.01 -6.44
N ALA A 147 -9.51 4.49 -7.07
CA ALA A 147 -8.36 3.68 -7.43
C ALA A 147 -7.60 3.14 -6.19
N LEU A 148 -7.41 3.99 -5.17
CA LEU A 148 -6.75 3.60 -3.93
C LEU A 148 -7.58 2.56 -3.17
N ALA A 149 -8.89 2.80 -3.01
CA ALA A 149 -9.80 1.89 -2.33
C ALA A 149 -9.80 0.52 -3.00
N LEU A 150 -9.84 0.44 -4.34
CA LEU A 150 -9.76 -0.82 -5.06
C LEU A 150 -8.45 -1.56 -4.81
N ARG A 151 -7.32 -0.83 -4.82
CA ARG A 151 -5.99 -1.42 -4.60
C ARG A 151 -5.86 -2.01 -3.20
N VAL A 152 -6.39 -1.32 -2.20
CA VAL A 152 -6.38 -1.75 -0.81
C VAL A 152 -7.34 -2.92 -0.61
N LEU A 153 -8.59 -2.76 -1.06
CA LEU A 153 -9.63 -3.75 -0.92
C LEU A 153 -9.21 -5.08 -1.58
N SER A 154 -8.63 -5.07 -2.78
CA SER A 154 -8.13 -6.29 -3.45
C SER A 154 -6.89 -6.92 -2.79
N SER A 155 -6.19 -6.19 -1.93
CA SER A 155 -5.00 -6.69 -1.23
C SER A 155 -5.31 -7.23 0.18
N ILE A 156 -6.50 -6.94 0.73
CA ILE A 156 -6.96 -7.50 2.01
C ILE A 156 -7.32 -8.97 1.84
N ARG A 157 -6.62 -9.87 2.55
CA ARG A 157 -6.74 -11.32 2.44
C ARG A 157 -7.84 -11.97 3.29
N VAL A 158 -8.97 -11.29 3.44
CA VAL A 158 -10.14 -11.81 4.16
C VAL A 158 -11.04 -12.59 3.18
N PRO A 159 -11.35 -13.88 3.40
CA PRO A 159 -12.19 -14.68 2.51
C PRO A 159 -13.63 -14.16 2.41
N ASP A 160 -14.21 -13.70 3.52
CA ASP A 160 -15.62 -13.31 3.62
C ASP A 160 -16.00 -12.13 2.71
N ILE A 161 -15.02 -11.34 2.28
CA ILE A 161 -15.22 -10.14 1.45
C ILE A 161 -14.86 -10.37 -0.02
N LEU A 162 -14.48 -11.60 -0.42
CA LEU A 162 -14.00 -11.90 -1.78
C LEU A 162 -15.05 -11.53 -2.85
N GLN A 163 -16.32 -11.81 -2.59
CA GLN A 163 -17.39 -11.46 -3.52
C GLN A 163 -17.53 -9.94 -3.69
N ILE A 164 -17.40 -9.18 -2.59
CA ILE A 164 -17.43 -7.71 -2.62
C ILE A 164 -16.22 -7.16 -3.39
N GLN A 165 -15.03 -7.75 -3.19
CA GLN A 165 -13.83 -7.42 -3.95
C GLN A 165 -14.02 -7.62 -5.46
N ILE A 166 -14.59 -8.76 -5.86
CA ILE A 166 -14.87 -9.10 -7.25
C ILE A 166 -15.87 -8.13 -7.88
N LEU A 167 -16.96 -7.83 -7.18
CA LEU A 167 -17.96 -6.86 -7.64
C LEU A 167 -17.35 -5.45 -7.80
N GLY A 168 -16.53 -5.02 -6.84
CA GLY A 168 -15.79 -3.77 -6.91
C GLY A 168 -14.86 -3.71 -8.12
N ALA A 169 -14.07 -4.76 -8.36
CA ALA A 169 -13.17 -4.85 -9.51
C ALA A 169 -13.92 -4.83 -10.85
N LYS A 170 -15.05 -5.54 -10.96
CA LYS A 170 -15.92 -5.53 -12.15
C LYS A 170 -16.54 -4.16 -12.42
N LYS A 171 -16.89 -3.41 -11.37
CA LYS A 171 -17.38 -2.04 -11.50
C LYS A 171 -16.26 -1.12 -11.97
N CYS A 172 -15.09 -1.21 -11.33
CA CYS A 172 -13.94 -0.36 -11.66
C CYS A 172 -13.30 -0.66 -13.01
N SER A 173 -13.46 -1.86 -13.58
CA SER A 173 -13.01 -2.17 -14.94
C SER A 173 -13.79 -1.40 -16.00
N ARG A 174 -14.96 -0.85 -15.66
CA ARG A 174 -15.79 -0.01 -16.54
C ARG A 174 -15.83 1.45 -16.07
N ASP A 175 -14.90 1.87 -15.21
CA ASP A 175 -14.84 3.25 -14.71
C ASP A 175 -14.52 4.23 -15.84
N PRO A 176 -15.09 5.45 -15.86
CA PRO A 176 -14.74 6.46 -16.85
C PRO A 176 -13.25 6.83 -16.84
N SER A 177 -12.60 6.79 -15.66
CA SER A 177 -11.18 7.14 -15.53
C SER A 177 -10.26 5.98 -15.94
N PRO A 178 -9.30 6.20 -16.86
CA PRO A 178 -8.30 5.19 -17.20
C PRO A 178 -7.40 4.84 -16.02
N HIS A 179 -7.19 5.76 -15.07
CA HIS A 179 -6.39 5.50 -13.87
C HIS A 179 -7.05 4.43 -12.99
N VAL A 180 -8.38 4.48 -12.84
CA VAL A 180 -9.15 3.48 -12.08
C VAL A 180 -9.18 2.14 -12.82
N ARG A 181 -9.40 2.15 -14.14
CA ARG A 181 -9.38 0.92 -14.96
C ARG A 181 -8.02 0.22 -14.92
N LYS A 182 -6.91 0.95 -15.00
CA LYS A 182 -5.55 0.39 -14.81
C LYS A 182 -5.42 -0.32 -13.45
N CYS A 183 -5.97 0.27 -12.40
CA CYS A 183 -5.96 -0.35 -11.07
C CYS A 183 -6.83 -1.62 -11.03
N ALA A 184 -7.97 -1.62 -11.71
CA ALA A 184 -8.82 -2.81 -11.84
C ALA A 184 -8.09 -3.95 -12.57
N ALA A 185 -7.44 -3.67 -13.70
CA ALA A 185 -6.62 -4.65 -14.42
C ALA A 185 -5.54 -5.28 -13.52
N SER A 186 -4.91 -4.47 -12.65
CA SER A 186 -3.90 -4.95 -11.71
C SER A 186 -4.47 -5.74 -10.52
N ALA A 187 -5.76 -5.55 -10.20
CA ALA A 187 -6.45 -6.23 -9.10
C ALA A 187 -7.04 -7.59 -9.53
N LEU A 188 -7.54 -7.69 -10.77
CA LEU A 188 -8.13 -8.91 -11.34
C LEU A 188 -7.28 -10.19 -11.15
N PRO A 189 -5.97 -10.23 -11.45
CA PRO A 189 -5.18 -11.46 -11.30
C PRO A 189 -5.03 -11.87 -9.83
N LYS A 190 -4.95 -10.91 -8.91
CA LYS A 190 -4.90 -11.19 -7.46
C LYS A 190 -6.20 -11.86 -6.99
N LEU A 191 -7.34 -11.35 -7.47
CA LEU A 191 -8.65 -11.88 -7.13
C LEU A 191 -8.89 -13.23 -7.80
N HIS A 192 -8.45 -13.41 -9.03
CA HIS A 192 -8.52 -14.68 -9.76
C HIS A 192 -7.76 -15.80 -9.04
N ALA A 193 -6.50 -15.56 -8.65
CA ALA A 193 -5.71 -16.54 -7.91
C ALA A 193 -6.37 -16.93 -6.57
N ARG A 194 -6.93 -15.95 -5.86
CA ARG A 194 -7.63 -16.20 -4.59
C ARG A 194 -8.96 -16.90 -4.77
N SER A 195 -9.75 -16.51 -5.77
CA SER A 195 -11.02 -17.16 -6.05
C SER A 195 -10.79 -18.59 -6.54
N LEU A 196 -9.75 -18.87 -7.31
CA LEU A 196 -9.45 -20.25 -7.72
C LEU A 196 -9.26 -21.19 -6.52
N ALA A 197 -8.66 -20.70 -5.42
CA ALA A 197 -8.46 -21.49 -4.20
C ALA A 197 -9.73 -21.64 -3.34
N LEU A 198 -10.61 -20.65 -3.33
CA LEU A 198 -11.80 -20.59 -2.46
C LEU A 198 -13.08 -21.06 -3.16
N ASP A 199 -13.32 -20.57 -4.38
CA ASP A 199 -14.48 -20.87 -5.22
C ASP A 199 -14.10 -20.72 -6.72
N PRO A 200 -13.75 -21.82 -7.40
CA PRO A 200 -13.38 -21.82 -8.82
C PRO A 200 -14.44 -21.21 -9.73
N SER A 201 -15.73 -21.25 -9.36
CA SER A 201 -16.80 -20.70 -10.17
C SER A 201 -16.69 -19.18 -10.30
N LEU A 202 -16.30 -18.50 -9.23
CA LEU A 202 -16.08 -17.05 -9.22
C LEU A 202 -14.88 -16.65 -10.08
N ALA A 203 -13.83 -17.48 -10.09
CA ALA A 203 -12.62 -17.24 -10.87
C ALA A 203 -12.92 -17.15 -12.37
N VAL A 204 -13.72 -18.08 -12.88
CA VAL A 204 -14.13 -18.12 -14.29
C VAL A 204 -14.82 -16.82 -14.71
N THR A 205 -15.56 -16.17 -13.81
CA THR A 205 -16.26 -14.92 -14.14
C THR A 205 -15.35 -13.70 -14.32
N LEU A 206 -14.07 -13.78 -13.93
CA LEU A 206 -13.11 -12.67 -14.05
C LEU A 206 -12.40 -12.68 -15.41
N ILE A 207 -12.29 -13.85 -16.06
CA ILE A 207 -11.61 -14.00 -17.35
C ILE A 207 -12.29 -13.15 -18.44
N PRO A 208 -13.61 -13.17 -18.62
CA PRO A 208 -14.28 -12.33 -19.62
C PRO A 208 -14.12 -10.83 -19.36
N VAL A 209 -13.96 -10.43 -18.09
CA VAL A 209 -13.75 -9.03 -17.73
C VAL A 209 -12.39 -8.57 -18.22
N LEU A 210 -11.33 -9.35 -17.95
CA LEU A 210 -9.98 -9.04 -18.41
C LEU A 210 -9.87 -9.07 -19.93
N GLN A 211 -10.49 -10.06 -20.59
CA GLN A 211 -10.55 -10.13 -22.05
C GLN A 211 -11.28 -8.92 -22.65
N GLY A 212 -12.40 -8.50 -22.05
CA GLY A 212 -13.10 -7.28 -22.45
C GLY A 212 -12.21 -6.04 -22.37
N MET A 213 -11.42 -5.90 -21.30
CA MET A 213 -10.44 -4.81 -21.19
C MET A 213 -9.36 -4.89 -22.26
N LEU A 214 -8.85 -6.07 -22.60
CA LEU A 214 -7.83 -6.22 -23.66
C LEU A 214 -8.34 -5.82 -25.04
N LEU A 215 -9.61 -6.13 -25.34
CA LEU A 215 -10.20 -5.92 -26.67
C LEU A 215 -10.75 -4.49 -26.85
N GLN A 216 -11.21 -3.85 -25.77
CA GLN A 216 -11.98 -2.59 -25.85
C GLN A 216 -11.23 -1.37 -25.31
N GLU A 217 -10.07 -1.53 -24.65
CA GLU A 217 -9.37 -0.39 -24.05
C GLU A 217 -8.63 0.46 -25.08
N ALA A 218 -8.97 1.76 -25.10
CA ALA A 218 -8.26 2.77 -25.87
C ALA A 218 -7.00 3.29 -25.16
N ALA A 219 -6.93 3.18 -23.82
CA ALA A 219 -5.83 3.74 -23.04
C ALA A 219 -4.64 2.76 -22.99
N PRO A 220 -3.44 3.13 -23.50
CA PRO A 220 -2.30 2.22 -23.58
C PRO A 220 -1.80 1.77 -22.20
N THR A 221 -1.96 2.61 -21.18
CA THR A 221 -1.57 2.30 -19.80
C THR A 221 -2.45 1.22 -19.16
N VAL A 222 -3.72 1.15 -19.54
CA VAL A 222 -4.68 0.13 -19.07
C VAL A 222 -4.42 -1.17 -19.83
N LEU A 223 -4.25 -1.09 -21.15
CA LEU A 223 -3.92 -2.24 -22.00
C LEU A 223 -2.63 -2.93 -21.51
N SER A 224 -1.58 -2.14 -21.24
CA SER A 224 -0.31 -2.67 -20.71
C SER A 224 -0.51 -3.42 -19.38
N ALA A 225 -1.33 -2.86 -18.48
CA ALA A 225 -1.63 -3.51 -17.21
C ALA A 225 -2.46 -4.79 -17.38
N ALA A 226 -3.40 -4.80 -18.32
CA ALA A 226 -4.21 -5.97 -18.64
C ALA A 226 -3.38 -7.11 -19.27
N VAL A 227 -2.42 -6.78 -20.15
CA VAL A 227 -1.49 -7.76 -20.72
C VAL A 227 -0.62 -8.38 -19.62
N VAL A 228 -0.07 -7.56 -18.72
CA VAL A 228 0.70 -8.05 -17.56
C VAL A 228 -0.16 -8.92 -16.64
N ALA A 229 -1.44 -8.59 -16.49
CA ALA A 229 -2.37 -9.37 -15.68
C ALA A 229 -2.68 -10.74 -16.29
N LEU A 230 -2.69 -10.87 -17.61
CA LEU A 230 -2.91 -12.16 -18.29
C LEU A 230 -1.72 -13.12 -18.15
N GLY A 231 -0.51 -12.58 -18.01
CA GLY A 231 0.71 -13.39 -17.82
C GLY A 231 0.91 -13.89 -16.39
N LYS A 232 -0.02 -13.62 -15.46
CA LYS A 232 0.03 -14.02 -14.05
C LYS A 232 -1.09 -14.99 -13.73
#